data_AF-A0A1V5UR18-F1
#
_entry.id   AF-A0A1V5UR18-F1
#
_cell.length_a   1.000
_cell.length_b   1.000
_cell.length_c   1.000
_cell.angle_alpha   90.00
_cell.angle_beta   90.00
_cell.angle_gamma   90.00
#
_symmetry.space_group_name_H-M   'P 1'
#
loop_
_entity.id
_entity.type
_entity.pdbx_description
1 polymer ?
#
loop_
_entity_poly.entity_id
_entity_poly.type
_entity_poly.pdbx_seq_one_letter_code
_entity_poly.pdbx_strand_id
1 'polypeptide(L)'
;MNSDKHLTELTSMVDLFVELETSLEHYYDLCAKIFPDEKFAWFGIATQEGIHAKIFKKLKEEIIKNPNKWQLGKYNYTALKTMVDTVHDKLKEIKEKRYVAKSVVSFAKDVESSLVESDIVNAFVSEGSDYIKMVNKIVEETDEHKEFMTRFLTMYES
;
A
#
# COMPACT_ATOMS: atom_id res chain seq x y z
N MET A 1 -27.13 -1.66 -17.13
CA MET A 1 -25.69 -1.53 -17.48
C MET A 1 -24.93 -2.68 -16.85
N ASN A 2 -24.43 -3.58 -17.70
CA ASN A 2 -23.14 -4.27 -17.60
C ASN A 2 -22.63 -4.66 -16.18
N SER A 3 -23.29 -5.60 -15.49
CA SER A 3 -22.86 -6.14 -14.18
C SER A 3 -21.41 -6.63 -14.19
N ASP A 4 -20.98 -7.21 -15.31
CA ASP A 4 -19.63 -7.74 -15.48
C ASP A 4 -18.58 -6.62 -15.55
N LYS A 5 -18.92 -5.49 -16.20
CA LYS A 5 -18.04 -4.31 -16.25
C LYS A 5 -17.90 -3.67 -14.87
N HIS A 6 -18.99 -3.52 -14.14
CA HIS A 6 -18.99 -2.95 -12.79
C HIS A 6 -18.14 -3.80 -11.83
N LEU A 7 -18.36 -5.12 -11.84
CA LEU A 7 -17.55 -6.04 -11.05
C LEU A 7 -16.07 -5.96 -11.45
N THR A 8 -15.77 -5.92 -12.74
CA THR A 8 -14.39 -5.81 -13.25
C THR A 8 -13.72 -4.51 -12.78
N GLU A 9 -14.42 -3.37 -12.83
CA GLU A 9 -13.90 -2.08 -12.38
C GLU A 9 -13.56 -2.10 -10.88
N LEU A 10 -14.47 -2.64 -10.05
CA LEU A 10 -14.23 -2.81 -8.62
C LEU A 10 -13.03 -3.73 -8.35
N THR A 11 -13.03 -4.93 -8.95
CA THR A 11 -11.98 -5.92 -8.67
C THR A 11 -10.62 -5.47 -9.18
N SER A 12 -10.56 -4.73 -10.29
CA SER A 12 -9.30 -4.20 -10.83
C SER A 12 -8.70 -3.14 -9.89
N MET A 13 -9.52 -2.29 -9.28
CA MET A 13 -9.05 -1.36 -8.25
C MET A 13 -8.49 -2.10 -7.04
N VAL A 14 -9.20 -3.13 -6.55
CA VAL A 14 -8.73 -3.94 -5.43
C VAL A 14 -7.42 -4.66 -5.78
N ASP A 15 -7.30 -5.17 -7.00
CA ASP A 15 -6.08 -5.85 -7.45
C ASP A 15 -4.87 -4.92 -7.45
N LEU A 16 -5.04 -3.65 -7.81
CA LEU A 16 -3.97 -2.67 -7.70
C LEU A 16 -3.55 -2.39 -6.26
N PHE A 17 -4.50 -2.29 -5.32
CA PHE A 17 -4.14 -2.15 -3.90
C PHE A 17 -3.38 -3.38 -3.42
N VAL A 18 -3.89 -4.58 -3.71
CA VAL A 18 -3.20 -5.84 -3.34
C VAL A 18 -1.78 -5.88 -3.91
N GLU A 19 -1.60 -5.48 -5.17
CA GLU A 19 -0.29 -5.43 -5.82
C GLU A 19 0.64 -4.40 -5.18
N LEU A 20 0.12 -3.21 -4.83
CA LEU A 20 0.87 -2.19 -4.11
C LEU A 20 1.35 -2.70 -2.76
N GLU A 21 0.44 -3.17 -1.89
CA GLU A 21 0.75 -3.64 -0.54
C GLU A 21 1.76 -4.80 -0.58
N THR A 22 1.58 -5.76 -1.49
CA THR A 22 2.51 -6.89 -1.64
C THR A 22 3.89 -6.43 -2.13
N SER A 23 3.92 -5.39 -2.97
CA SER A 23 5.19 -4.82 -3.45
C SER A 23 5.91 -4.04 -2.35
N LEU A 24 5.17 -3.34 -1.49
CA LEU A 24 5.70 -2.66 -0.31
C LEU A 24 6.21 -3.64 0.74
N GLU A 25 5.51 -4.76 0.99
CA GLU A 25 6.01 -5.86 1.81
C GLU A 25 7.42 -6.30 1.36
N HIS A 26 7.59 -6.57 0.06
CA HIS A 26 8.89 -6.93 -0.50
C HIS A 26 9.92 -5.79 -0.41
N TYR A 27 9.47 -4.55 -0.59
CA TYR A 27 10.34 -3.38 -0.54
C TYR A 27 10.92 -3.20 0.86
N TYR A 28 10.07 -3.33 1.88
CA TYR A 28 10.47 -3.20 3.28
C TYR A 28 11.28 -4.40 3.79
N ASP A 29 11.04 -5.61 3.30
CA ASP A 29 11.94 -6.75 3.54
C ASP A 29 13.35 -6.50 2.99
N LEU A 30 13.46 -5.86 1.82
CA LEU A 30 14.76 -5.43 1.29
C LEU A 30 15.36 -4.30 2.12
N CYS A 31 14.56 -3.35 2.61
CA CYS A 31 15.03 -2.32 3.53
C CYS A 31 15.64 -2.92 4.80
N ALA A 32 15.04 -3.97 5.37
CA ALA A 32 15.59 -4.67 6.53
C ALA A 32 16.98 -5.29 6.28
N LYS A 33 17.29 -5.63 5.02
CA LYS A 33 18.61 -6.12 4.59
C LYS A 33 19.61 -4.98 4.35
N ILE A 34 19.13 -3.83 3.89
CA ILE A 34 19.94 -2.63 3.64
C ILE A 34 20.32 -1.94 4.96
N PHE A 35 19.41 -1.93 5.93
CA PHE A 35 19.53 -1.28 7.23
C PHE A 35 19.48 -2.33 8.35
N PRO A 36 20.59 -3.07 8.59
CA PRO A 36 20.60 -4.21 9.50
C PRO A 36 20.42 -3.82 10.98
N ASP A 37 20.78 -2.60 11.37
CA ASP A 37 20.70 -2.12 12.75
C ASP A 37 19.23 -1.92 13.17
N GLU A 38 18.36 -1.55 12.23
CA GLU A 38 16.92 -1.34 12.42
C GLU A 38 16.08 -2.41 11.72
N LYS A 39 16.67 -3.57 11.40
CA LYS A 39 16.04 -4.65 10.64
C LYS A 39 14.67 -5.06 11.19
N PHE A 40 14.49 -5.04 12.51
CA PHE A 40 13.24 -5.48 13.14
C PHE A 40 12.11 -4.48 12.91
N ALA A 41 12.40 -3.18 12.86
CA ALA A 41 11.41 -2.17 12.54
C ALA A 41 10.97 -2.32 11.07
N TRP A 42 11.92 -2.40 10.14
CA TRP A 42 11.64 -2.60 8.72
C TRP A 42 10.89 -3.92 8.43
N PHE A 43 11.27 -5.00 9.09
CA PHE A 43 10.56 -6.28 8.99
C PHE A 43 9.15 -6.24 9.59
N GLY A 44 8.97 -5.46 10.67
CA GLY A 44 7.65 -5.20 11.25
C GLY A 44 6.72 -4.53 10.26
N ILE A 45 7.20 -3.47 9.60
CA ILE A 45 6.45 -2.75 8.54
C ILE A 45 6.14 -3.69 7.38
N ALA A 46 7.13 -4.44 6.87
CA ALA A 46 6.90 -5.43 5.82
C ALA A 46 5.78 -6.43 6.17
N THR A 47 5.76 -6.89 7.42
CA THR A 47 4.73 -7.81 7.92
C THR A 47 3.35 -7.14 7.93
N GLN A 48 3.26 -5.85 8.29
CA GLN A 48 2.01 -5.08 8.27
C GLN A 48 1.49 -4.91 6.83
N GLU A 49 2.33 -4.60 5.84
CA GLU A 49 1.90 -4.54 4.44
C GLU A 49 1.36 -5.89 3.93
N GLY A 50 2.00 -6.99 4.32
CA GLY A 50 1.50 -8.33 4.03
C GLY A 50 0.12 -8.60 4.66
N ILE A 51 -0.21 -7.95 5.78
CA ILE A 51 -1.54 -7.97 6.41
C ILE A 51 -2.51 -7.07 5.64
N HIS A 52 -2.10 -5.86 5.24
CA HIS A 52 -2.90 -4.95 4.42
C HIS A 52 -3.34 -5.62 3.10
N ALA A 53 -2.40 -6.27 2.40
CA ALA A 53 -2.68 -7.03 1.19
C ALA A 53 -3.76 -8.11 1.43
N LYS A 54 -3.74 -8.79 2.59
CA LYS A 54 -4.76 -9.79 2.95
C LYS A 54 -6.12 -9.15 3.25
N ILE A 55 -6.16 -7.94 3.81
CA ILE A 55 -7.39 -7.18 4.02
C ILE A 55 -8.03 -6.85 2.66
N PHE A 56 -7.26 -6.32 1.71
CA PHE A 56 -7.78 -6.03 0.37
C PHE A 56 -8.21 -7.30 -0.38
N LYS A 57 -7.51 -8.44 -0.22
CA LYS A 57 -7.97 -9.73 -0.77
C LYS A 57 -9.34 -10.14 -0.21
N LYS A 58 -9.57 -10.00 1.10
CA LYS A 58 -10.88 -10.25 1.71
C LYS A 58 -11.95 -9.28 1.20
N LEU A 59 -11.61 -8.01 1.01
CA LEU A 59 -12.50 -7.04 0.39
C LEU A 59 -12.92 -7.47 -1.02
N LYS A 60 -11.99 -7.99 -1.83
CA LYS A 60 -12.28 -8.54 -3.16
C LYS A 60 -13.34 -9.66 -3.09
N GLU A 61 -13.19 -10.57 -2.13
CA GLU A 61 -14.15 -11.67 -1.92
C GLU A 61 -15.55 -11.14 -1.58
N GLU A 62 -15.67 -10.14 -0.72
CA GLU A 62 -16.95 -9.52 -0.36
C GLU A 62 -17.59 -8.76 -1.53
N ILE A 63 -16.77 -8.11 -2.37
CA ILE A 63 -17.22 -7.47 -3.61
C ILE A 63 -17.78 -8.51 -4.58
N ILE A 64 -17.06 -9.63 -4.80
CA ILE A 64 -17.49 -10.70 -5.73
C ILE A 64 -18.81 -11.32 -5.26
N LYS A 65 -18.99 -11.52 -3.95
CA LYS A 65 -20.22 -12.11 -3.39
C LYS A 65 -21.45 -11.25 -3.65
N ASN A 66 -21.33 -9.92 -3.62
CA ASN A 66 -22.46 -9.03 -3.83
C ASN A 66 -22.05 -7.67 -4.44
N PRO A 67 -21.69 -7.63 -5.74
CA PRO A 67 -21.11 -6.44 -6.36
C PRO A 67 -22.04 -5.23 -6.37
N ASN A 68 -23.35 -5.44 -6.30
CA ASN A 68 -24.35 -4.37 -6.29
C ASN A 68 -24.35 -3.55 -5.00
N LYS A 69 -23.75 -4.06 -3.91
CA LYS A 69 -23.57 -3.34 -2.64
C LYS A 69 -22.34 -2.44 -2.62
N TRP A 70 -21.56 -2.42 -3.70
CA TRP A 70 -20.28 -1.73 -3.77
C TRP A 70 -20.26 -0.78 -4.94
N GLN A 71 -19.61 0.36 -4.75
CA GLN A 71 -19.30 1.32 -5.79
C GLN A 71 -17.88 1.82 -5.61
N LEU A 72 -17.23 2.18 -6.71
CA LEU A 72 -15.98 2.94 -6.63
C LEU A 72 -16.30 4.34 -6.09
N GLY A 73 -15.53 4.76 -5.09
CA GLY A 73 -15.59 6.11 -4.57
C GLY A 73 -14.57 7.02 -5.27
N LYS A 74 -14.05 8.00 -4.53
CA LYS A 74 -13.13 9.00 -5.08
C LYS A 74 -11.69 8.54 -4.93
N TYR A 75 -11.25 7.67 -5.83
CA TYR A 75 -9.85 7.26 -5.87
C TYR A 75 -9.34 7.13 -7.31
N ASN A 76 -8.14 7.64 -7.56
CA ASN A 76 -7.59 7.73 -8.90
C ASN A 76 -6.84 6.44 -9.26
N TYR A 77 -7.48 5.60 -10.07
CA TYR A 77 -6.91 4.36 -10.58
C TYR A 77 -5.55 4.56 -11.26
N THR A 78 -5.42 5.60 -12.10
CA THR A 78 -4.18 5.89 -12.83
C THR A 78 -3.05 6.29 -11.88
N ALA A 79 -3.35 7.06 -10.83
CA ALA A 79 -2.37 7.42 -9.82
C ALA A 79 -1.89 6.18 -9.06
N LEU A 80 -2.81 5.30 -8.65
CA LEU A 80 -2.47 4.04 -8.00
C LEU A 80 -1.60 3.14 -8.87
N LYS A 81 -1.98 2.99 -10.15
CA LYS A 81 -1.19 2.20 -11.11
C LYS A 81 0.22 2.75 -11.27
N THR A 82 0.36 4.07 -11.36
CA THR A 82 1.66 4.75 -11.46
C THR A 82 2.50 4.51 -10.22
N MET A 83 1.89 4.53 -9.03
CA MET A 83 2.58 4.22 -7.78
C MET A 83 3.08 2.77 -7.77
N VAL A 84 2.23 1.80 -8.14
CA VAL A 84 2.62 0.38 -8.29
C VAL A 84 3.82 0.22 -9.23
N ASP A 85 3.76 0.82 -10.42
CA ASP A 85 4.85 0.74 -11.39
C ASP A 85 6.15 1.34 -10.85
N THR A 86 6.04 2.47 -10.13
CA THR A 86 7.20 3.12 -9.51
C THR A 86 7.82 2.23 -8.42
N VAL A 87 7.01 1.59 -7.58
CA VAL A 87 7.50 0.65 -6.55
C VAL A 87 8.19 -0.55 -7.20
N HIS A 88 7.65 -1.09 -8.30
CA HIS A 88 8.30 -2.18 -9.04
C HIS A 88 9.66 -1.79 -9.60
N ASP A 89 9.78 -0.61 -10.18
CA ASP A 89 11.05 -0.10 -10.70
C ASP A 89 12.07 0.04 -9.56
N LYS A 90 11.64 0.55 -8.40
CA LYS A 90 12.50 0.68 -7.22
C LYS A 90 12.93 -0.68 -6.65
N LEU A 91 12.03 -1.66 -6.60
CA LEU A 91 12.35 -3.04 -6.24
C LEU A 91 13.41 -3.63 -7.17
N LYS A 92 13.30 -3.39 -8.48
CA LYS A 92 14.28 -3.85 -9.46
C LYS A 92 15.63 -3.19 -9.24
N GLU A 93 15.67 -1.88 -9.05
CA GLU A 93 16.90 -1.13 -8.73
C GLU A 93 17.60 -1.68 -7.48
N ILE A 94 16.86 -1.95 -6.41
CA ILE A 94 17.42 -2.51 -5.17
C ILE A 94 18.00 -3.91 -5.41
N LYS A 95 17.26 -4.79 -6.08
CA LYS A 95 17.70 -6.17 -6.39
C LYS A 95 18.98 -6.19 -7.25
N GLU A 96 19.10 -5.24 -8.16
CA GLU A 96 20.28 -5.05 -9.00
C GLU A 96 21.43 -4.30 -8.29
N LYS A 97 21.26 -3.96 -7.00
CA LYS A 97 22.20 -3.14 -6.20
C LYS A 97 22.48 -1.76 -6.81
N ARG A 98 21.54 -1.23 -7.58
CA ARG A 98 21.59 0.10 -8.21
C ARG A 98 20.79 1.11 -7.39
N TYR A 99 21.17 1.33 -6.13
CA TYR A 99 20.47 2.24 -5.23
C TYR A 99 21.45 3.05 -4.39
N VAL A 100 20.97 4.21 -3.93
CA VAL A 100 21.61 4.98 -2.85
C VAL A 100 20.76 4.79 -1.61
N ALA A 101 21.34 4.33 -0.49
CA ALA A 101 20.59 3.99 0.73
C ALA A 101 19.63 5.10 1.18
N LYS A 102 20.07 6.37 1.19
CA LYS A 102 19.20 7.52 1.49
C LYS A 102 17.98 7.60 0.58
N SER A 103 18.16 7.42 -0.73
CA SER A 103 17.05 7.46 -1.70
C SER A 103 16.02 6.36 -1.48
N VAL A 104 16.42 5.21 -0.94
CA VAL A 104 15.52 4.10 -0.59
C VAL A 104 14.55 4.53 0.53
N VAL A 105 15.07 5.20 1.56
CA VAL A 105 14.26 5.71 2.68
C VAL A 105 13.40 6.89 2.25
N SER A 106 13.96 7.84 1.49
CA SER A 106 13.19 8.99 0.99
C SER A 106 12.01 8.53 0.14
N PHE A 107 12.22 7.55 -0.75
CA PHE A 107 11.15 6.96 -1.53
C PHE A 107 10.07 6.30 -0.65
N ALA A 108 10.46 5.49 0.34
CA ALA A 108 9.51 4.87 1.28
C ALA A 108 8.62 5.92 1.96
N LYS A 109 9.24 6.95 2.53
CA LYS A 109 8.52 8.05 3.18
C LYS A 109 7.52 8.72 2.24
N ASP A 110 7.92 8.99 1.01
CA ASP A 110 7.08 9.69 0.03
C ASP A 110 5.89 8.84 -0.43
N VAL A 111 6.07 7.51 -0.53
CA VAL A 111 4.97 6.57 -0.78
C VAL A 111 3.97 6.59 0.37
N GLU A 112 4.41 6.38 1.61
CA GLU A 112 3.50 6.38 2.77
C GLU A 112 2.78 7.72 2.94
N SER A 113 3.49 8.83 2.73
CA SER A 113 2.87 10.17 2.75
C SER A 113 1.77 10.29 1.71
N SER A 114 2.03 9.82 0.48
CA SER A 114 1.04 9.85 -0.61
C SER A 114 -0.17 8.97 -0.29
N LEU A 115 0.04 7.82 0.36
CA LEU A 115 -1.05 6.92 0.76
C LEU A 115 -1.94 7.53 1.84
N VAL A 116 -1.35 8.12 2.88
CA VAL A 116 -2.09 8.88 3.91
C VAL A 116 -2.90 10.02 3.27
N GLU A 117 -2.33 10.73 2.30
CA GLU A 117 -3.00 11.84 1.61
C GLU A 117 -4.09 11.39 0.60
N SER A 118 -4.04 10.15 0.13
CA SER A 118 -4.87 9.67 -0.99
C SER A 118 -6.32 9.31 -0.65
N ASP A 119 -6.73 9.46 0.62
CA ASP A 119 -8.10 9.19 1.10
C ASP A 119 -8.60 7.76 0.75
N ILE A 120 -7.75 6.76 1.05
CA ILE A 120 -8.00 5.33 0.79
C ILE A 120 -9.35 4.87 1.36
N VAL A 121 -9.77 5.43 2.50
CA VAL A 121 -11.07 5.15 3.13
C VAL A 121 -12.21 5.34 2.13
N ASN A 122 -12.14 6.35 1.27
CA ASN A 122 -13.16 6.68 0.29
C ASN A 122 -12.94 6.03 -1.08
N ALA A 123 -12.03 5.06 -1.22
CA ALA A 123 -11.82 4.33 -2.48
C ALA A 123 -12.98 3.42 -2.86
N PHE A 124 -13.68 2.87 -1.86
CA PHE A 124 -14.87 2.06 -2.04
C PHE A 124 -16.00 2.59 -1.17
N VAL A 125 -17.22 2.60 -1.73
CA VAL A 125 -18.45 2.96 -1.03
C VAL A 125 -19.31 1.73 -0.91
N SER A 126 -19.81 1.46 0.30
CA SER A 126 -20.67 0.31 0.57
C SER A 126 -21.62 0.56 1.73
N GLU A 127 -22.87 0.14 1.57
CA GLU A 127 -23.88 0.24 2.62
C GLU A 127 -23.69 -0.90 3.65
N GLY A 128 -23.43 -0.51 4.90
CA GLY A 128 -23.44 -1.42 6.06
C GLY A 128 -22.28 -2.43 6.12
N SER A 129 -21.16 -2.18 5.45
CA SER A 129 -19.97 -3.05 5.52
C SER A 129 -19.01 -2.65 6.65
N ASP A 130 -18.31 -3.63 7.23
CA ASP A 130 -17.20 -3.40 8.17
C ASP A 130 -15.92 -2.87 7.49
N TYR A 131 -15.99 -2.57 6.19
CA TYR A 131 -14.89 -2.06 5.36
C TYR A 131 -14.19 -0.85 5.98
N ILE A 132 -14.96 0.13 6.47
CA ILE A 132 -14.39 1.35 7.06
C ILE A 132 -13.49 1.01 8.25
N LYS A 133 -13.89 0.05 9.10
CA LYS A 133 -13.05 -0.37 10.24
C LYS A 133 -11.77 -1.04 9.77
N MET A 134 -11.84 -1.85 8.73
CA MET A 134 -10.66 -2.54 8.17
C MET A 134 -9.67 -1.56 7.57
N VAL A 135 -10.15 -0.57 6.80
CA VAL A 135 -9.30 0.43 6.15
C VAL A 135 -8.77 1.46 7.13
N ASN A 136 -9.51 1.82 8.17
CA ASN A 136 -9.00 2.72 9.22
C ASN A 136 -7.75 2.15 9.90
N LYS A 137 -7.68 0.82 10.08
CA LYS A 137 -6.47 0.17 10.60
C LYS A 137 -5.28 0.34 9.66
N ILE A 138 -5.51 0.19 8.35
CA ILE A 138 -4.48 0.40 7.33
C ILE A 138 -3.98 1.84 7.40
N VAL A 139 -4.89 2.82 7.43
CA VAL A 139 -4.53 4.25 7.49
C VAL A 139 -3.72 4.58 8.74
N GLU A 140 -4.09 4.03 9.90
CA GLU A 140 -3.34 4.21 11.15
C GLU A 140 -1.93 3.61 11.03
N GLU A 141 -1.80 2.38 10.54
CA GLU A 141 -0.50 1.72 10.38
C GLU A 141 0.38 2.44 9.33
N THR A 142 -0.17 2.85 8.18
CA THR A 142 0.50 3.66 7.15
C THR A 142 1.00 5.00 7.71
N ASP A 143 0.25 5.64 8.61
CA ASP A 143 0.69 6.88 9.26
C ASP A 143 1.87 6.63 10.22
N GLU A 144 1.83 5.55 11.01
CA GLU A 144 2.95 5.13 11.86
C GLU A 144 4.20 4.80 11.04
N HIS A 145 4.04 4.17 9.87
CA HIS A 145 5.13 3.88 8.94
C HIS A 145 5.78 5.16 8.44
N LYS A 146 4.98 6.11 7.97
CA LYS A 146 5.42 7.45 7.55
C LYS A 146 6.21 8.16 8.65
N GLU A 147 5.72 8.11 9.89
CA GLU A 147 6.41 8.70 11.05
C GLU A 147 7.76 8.02 11.30
N PHE A 148 7.82 6.69 11.26
CA PHE A 148 9.07 5.94 11.37
C PHE A 148 10.07 6.35 10.29
N MET A 149 9.67 6.40 9.02
CA MET A 149 10.57 6.74 7.91
C MET A 149 11.05 8.18 7.99
N THR A 150 10.19 9.09 8.45
CA THR A 150 10.56 10.50 8.70
C THR A 150 11.65 10.58 9.76
N ARG A 151 11.46 9.91 10.91
CA ARG A 151 12.45 9.89 12.00
C ARG A 151 13.75 9.20 11.57
N PHE A 152 13.65 8.07 10.88
CA PHE A 152 14.79 7.31 10.39
C PHE A 152 15.64 8.17 9.45
N LEU A 153 15.00 8.87 8.50
CA LEU A 153 15.71 9.73 7.56
C LEU A 153 16.45 10.88 8.27
N THR A 154 15.85 11.50 9.29
CA THR A 154 16.51 12.56 10.07
C THR A 154 17.74 12.04 10.82
N MET A 155 17.68 10.85 11.43
CA MET A 155 18.83 10.26 12.13
C MET A 155 19.92 9.78 11.17
N TYR A 156 19.54 9.35 9.96
CA TYR A 156 20.50 8.92 8.95
C TYR A 156 21.29 10.10 8.33
N GLU A 157 20.79 11.33 8.49
CA GLU A 157 21.42 12.56 8.00
C GLU A 157 22.36 13.23 9.03
N SER A 158 22.26 12.85 10.31
CA SER A 158 23.08 13.38 11.41
C SER A 158 24.39 12.63 11.60
#